data_AF-A0A139H0D8-F1
#
_entry.id   AF-A0A139H0D8-F1
#
_cell.length_a   1.000
_cell.length_b   1.000
_cell.length_c   1.000
_cell.angle_alpha   90.00
_cell.angle_beta   90.00
_cell.angle_gamma   90.00
#
_symmetry.space_group_name_H-M   'P 1'
#
loop_
_entity.id
_entity.type
_entity.pdbx_description
1 polymer ?
#
loop_
_entity_poly.entity_id
_entity_poly.type
_entity_poly.pdbx_seq_one_letter_code
_entity_poly.pdbx_strand_id
1 'polypeptide(L)'
;MLEPNCPSSSTAAHKSLTMARTSTTVSKKVASASPAQIDPSQTLRATTALLRKIQSDEIEQKTSASKSNLLEDADEEDVEDDSPVWLILTTKKHIVDKKRLKPGKIVLPYPLRSVDEESLRICLITADPQRKYKDLIAEPSFPLDVSKRISRVIGLEKLKSKYKSYESKRQLISEYDVFLADDRIIIYLPAVLGKVFYKGGSKRPIPVTLEGKRESVDEQGNKRKRLAEGGEKVTKKEVRPTDVAQEVKRAIGAALVHLAPSTTTAIKVGKASMTAEQVQANVDATVEAMVEKYVPQKWSNMRAVHIKGPETAALPIWMTEELWADEHDVLDEAPSKENPGKKRKRSALTNGEAEVIEVPGPDGKMRRVSKRKSDAAEVEPEPALPKKRKSESKEEVEAKEQEKAEKAARKEALKKQKDAVAAKAITDGDSNKPGKKAKKSKA
;
A
#
# COMPACT_ATOMS: atom_id res chain seq x y z
N MET A 1 -85.36 36.90 3.18
CA MET A 1 -84.53 38.12 3.00
C MET A 1 -83.84 38.04 1.64
N LEU A 2 -83.35 39.17 1.14
CA LEU A 2 -82.86 39.40 -0.23
C LEU A 2 -81.69 38.48 -0.66
N GLU A 3 -81.73 38.02 -1.91
CA GLU A 3 -80.55 37.94 -2.79
C GLU A 3 -80.43 39.28 -3.58
N PRO A 4 -79.44 39.54 -4.45
CA PRO A 4 -78.21 38.79 -4.79
C PRO A 4 -76.94 39.72 -4.81
N ASN A 5 -75.90 39.31 -5.57
CA ASN A 5 -74.85 40.10 -6.24
C ASN A 5 -73.40 40.05 -5.70
N CYS A 6 -72.49 39.60 -6.58
CA CYS A 6 -71.19 40.25 -6.77
C CYS A 6 -71.34 41.45 -7.74
N PRO A 7 -70.43 42.43 -7.75
CA PRO A 7 -69.44 42.40 -8.82
C PRO A 7 -68.04 42.96 -8.48
N SER A 8 -67.16 42.86 -9.49
CA SER A 8 -65.86 43.51 -9.77
C SER A 8 -65.57 44.91 -9.15
N SER A 9 -64.34 45.44 -9.05
CA SER A 9 -63.16 45.27 -9.94
C SER A 9 -61.86 45.85 -9.34
N SER A 10 -60.70 45.59 -10.00
CA SER A 10 -59.59 46.53 -10.32
C SER A 10 -58.86 47.33 -9.20
N THR A 11 -57.55 47.66 -9.25
CA THR A 11 -56.32 47.13 -9.88
C THR A 11 -55.13 47.83 -9.19
N ALA A 12 -54.08 47.10 -8.80
CA ALA A 12 -52.77 47.69 -8.53
C ALA A 12 -51.66 46.65 -8.77
N ALA A 13 -50.68 46.94 -9.62
CA ALA A 13 -49.63 46.01 -10.00
C ALA A 13 -48.25 46.51 -9.55
N HIS A 14 -47.50 45.66 -8.85
CA HIS A 14 -46.06 45.83 -8.65
C HIS A 14 -45.30 44.62 -9.20
N LYS A 15 -44.49 44.85 -10.23
CA LYS A 15 -43.48 43.89 -10.67
C LYS A 15 -42.32 43.91 -9.68
N SER A 16 -41.91 42.77 -9.16
CA SER A 16 -40.55 42.59 -8.66
C SER A 16 -39.95 41.25 -9.12
N LEU A 17 -38.80 41.44 -9.78
CA LEU A 17 -37.71 40.52 -10.12
C LEU A 17 -37.81 39.03 -9.72
N THR A 18 -37.58 38.18 -10.72
CA THR A 18 -37.19 36.76 -10.57
C THR A 18 -36.06 36.56 -9.56
N MET A 19 -36.21 35.60 -8.65
CA MET A 19 -35.08 34.98 -7.94
C MET A 19 -34.98 33.49 -8.27
N ALA A 20 -33.74 33.01 -8.40
CA ALA A 20 -33.45 31.65 -8.81
C ALA A 20 -33.70 30.63 -7.67
N ARG A 21 -34.07 29.41 -8.05
CA ARG A 21 -34.10 28.26 -7.13
C ARG A 21 -32.67 27.88 -6.74
N THR A 22 -32.17 28.42 -5.64
CA THR A 22 -30.91 27.96 -5.02
C THR A 22 -31.09 26.54 -4.48
N SER A 23 -30.24 25.62 -4.92
CA SER A 23 -30.28 24.22 -4.50
C SER A 23 -29.59 24.03 -3.16
N THR A 24 -30.29 24.35 -2.06
CA THR A 24 -29.82 24.15 -0.68
C THR A 24 -29.80 22.66 -0.31
N THR A 25 -28.75 21.95 -0.74
CA THR A 25 -28.39 20.61 -0.25
C THR A 25 -27.86 20.70 1.19
N VAL A 26 -28.75 20.96 2.14
CA VAL A 26 -28.42 21.03 3.56
C VAL A 26 -28.33 19.62 4.13
N SER A 27 -27.10 19.13 4.28
CA SER A 27 -26.81 17.98 5.14
C SER A 27 -27.24 18.33 6.57
N LYS A 28 -28.24 17.62 7.10
CA LYS A 28 -28.79 17.90 8.43
C LYS A 28 -27.82 17.40 9.50
N LYS A 29 -27.10 18.32 10.14
CA LYS A 29 -26.13 18.04 11.21
C LYS A 29 -26.77 17.24 12.34
N VAL A 30 -26.36 15.98 12.51
CA VAL A 30 -26.77 15.14 13.64
C VAL A 30 -25.99 15.58 14.87
N ALA A 31 -26.68 16.20 15.83
CA ALA A 31 -26.09 16.61 17.09
C ALA A 31 -26.11 15.45 18.08
N SER A 32 -25.06 14.63 18.09
CA SER A 32 -24.82 13.58 19.10
C SER A 32 -23.42 13.74 19.70
N ALA A 33 -23.35 14.04 21.00
CA ALA A 33 -22.10 14.24 21.74
C ALA A 33 -21.44 12.90 22.15
N SER A 34 -21.24 12.02 21.17
CA SER A 34 -20.59 10.72 21.28
C SER A 34 -19.54 10.60 20.15
N PRO A 35 -18.42 9.88 20.35
CA PRO A 35 -17.31 9.87 19.40
C PRO A 35 -17.78 9.33 18.04
N ALA A 36 -17.62 10.17 17.00
CA ALA A 36 -18.31 10.11 15.71
C ALA A 36 -18.50 8.69 15.13
N GLN A 37 -19.61 8.05 15.48
CA GLN A 37 -19.98 6.74 14.94
C GLN A 37 -20.54 6.90 13.53
N ILE A 38 -20.17 6.00 12.61
CA ILE A 38 -20.72 5.99 11.25
C ILE A 38 -22.21 5.64 11.29
N ASP A 39 -23.01 6.34 10.50
CA ASP A 39 -24.44 6.05 10.33
C ASP A 39 -24.60 4.79 9.45
N PRO A 40 -25.10 3.66 10.00
CA PRO A 40 -25.26 2.43 9.24
C PRO A 40 -26.29 2.58 8.10
N SER A 41 -27.24 3.51 8.21
CA SER A 41 -28.20 3.81 7.14
C SER A 41 -27.54 4.51 5.95
N GLN A 42 -26.53 5.36 6.20
CA GLN A 42 -25.70 5.94 5.15
C GLN A 42 -24.79 4.87 4.52
N THR A 43 -24.18 3.98 5.31
CA THR A 43 -23.41 2.85 4.78
C THR A 43 -24.28 1.93 3.91
N LEU A 44 -25.50 1.58 4.34
CA LEU A 44 -26.46 0.79 3.54
C LEU A 44 -26.85 1.48 2.23
N ARG A 45 -27.12 2.80 2.27
CA ARG A 45 -27.46 3.56 1.06
C ARG A 45 -26.28 3.65 0.09
N ALA A 46 -25.05 3.75 0.59
CA ALA A 46 -23.85 3.76 -0.25
C ALA A 46 -23.55 2.39 -0.87
N THR A 47 -23.60 1.31 -0.06
CA THR A 47 -23.36 -0.07 -0.54
C THR A 47 -24.42 -0.52 -1.55
N THR A 48 -25.71 -0.29 -1.29
CA THR A 48 -26.78 -0.63 -2.25
C THR A 48 -26.67 0.14 -3.57
N ALA A 49 -26.30 1.42 -3.55
CA ALA A 49 -26.07 2.21 -4.77
C ALA A 49 -24.84 1.72 -5.55
N LEU A 50 -23.74 1.41 -4.84
CA LEU A 50 -22.49 0.95 -5.44
C LEU A 50 -22.62 -0.45 -6.06
N LEU A 51 -23.23 -1.42 -5.36
CA LEU A 51 -23.42 -2.77 -5.89
C LEU A 51 -24.31 -2.76 -7.14
N ARG A 52 -25.39 -1.95 -7.14
CA ARG A 52 -26.22 -1.73 -8.35
C ARG A 52 -25.42 -1.15 -9.51
N LYS A 53 -24.52 -0.18 -9.27
CA LYS A 53 -23.70 0.39 -10.35
C LYS A 53 -22.70 -0.62 -10.89
N ILE A 54 -21.97 -1.36 -10.04
CA ILE A 54 -21.11 -2.46 -10.48
C ILE A 54 -21.89 -3.48 -11.33
N GLN A 55 -23.08 -3.89 -10.89
CA GLN A 55 -23.92 -4.83 -11.66
C GLN A 55 -24.33 -4.27 -13.03
N SER A 56 -24.68 -2.98 -13.14
CA SER A 56 -24.92 -2.35 -14.45
C SER A 56 -23.64 -2.20 -15.29
N ASP A 57 -22.50 -1.85 -14.67
CA ASP A 57 -21.21 -1.70 -15.35
C ASP A 57 -20.75 -3.03 -15.96
N GLU A 58 -20.91 -4.14 -15.23
CA GLU A 58 -20.64 -5.47 -15.74
C GLU A 58 -21.59 -5.88 -16.88
N ILE A 59 -22.85 -5.47 -16.86
CA ILE A 59 -23.80 -5.72 -17.97
C ILE A 59 -23.40 -4.88 -19.19
N GLU A 60 -23.11 -3.59 -19.00
CA GLU A 60 -22.62 -2.69 -20.05
C GLU A 60 -21.33 -3.25 -20.69
N GLN A 61 -20.36 -3.69 -19.88
CA GLN A 61 -19.12 -4.36 -20.32
C GLN A 61 -19.39 -5.67 -21.07
N LYS A 62 -20.25 -6.55 -20.55
CA LYS A 62 -20.61 -7.82 -21.23
C LYS A 62 -21.30 -7.57 -22.58
N THR A 63 -22.05 -6.47 -22.75
CA THR A 63 -22.60 -6.10 -24.06
C THR A 63 -21.58 -5.47 -25.01
N SER A 64 -20.62 -4.68 -24.54
CA SER A 64 -19.61 -4.03 -25.38
C SER A 64 -18.46 -4.96 -25.78
N ALA A 65 -18.04 -5.88 -24.91
CA ALA A 65 -17.02 -6.90 -25.17
C ALA A 65 -17.35 -7.78 -26.39
N SER A 66 -18.62 -7.87 -26.79
CA SER A 66 -19.06 -8.54 -28.02
C SER A 66 -18.47 -7.99 -29.33
N LYS A 67 -17.73 -6.86 -29.29
CA LYS A 67 -17.19 -6.19 -30.48
C LYS A 67 -15.67 -5.95 -30.52
N SER A 68 -14.95 -6.03 -29.40
CA SER A 68 -13.48 -5.92 -29.40
C SER A 68 -12.84 -6.27 -28.05
N ASN A 69 -11.92 -7.25 -28.05
CA ASN A 69 -10.51 -7.08 -27.64
C ASN A 69 -9.75 -8.43 -27.65
N LEU A 70 -9.49 -8.98 -28.85
CA LEU A 70 -8.74 -10.24 -29.06
C LEU A 70 -7.21 -10.12 -28.79
N LEU A 71 -6.78 -9.05 -28.12
CA LEU A 71 -5.38 -8.68 -27.85
C LEU A 71 -5.20 -8.00 -26.47
N GLU A 72 -6.20 -8.07 -25.59
CA GLU A 72 -5.92 -7.86 -24.16
C GLU A 72 -5.08 -9.04 -23.68
N ASP A 73 -3.96 -8.76 -23.01
CA ASP A 73 -2.87 -9.73 -22.85
C ASP A 73 -3.30 -10.97 -22.06
N ALA A 74 -2.81 -12.15 -22.46
CA ALA A 74 -2.90 -13.39 -21.67
C ALA A 74 -2.08 -13.36 -20.34
N ASP A 75 -1.60 -12.18 -19.95
CA ASP A 75 -1.02 -11.83 -18.65
C ASP A 75 -2.04 -11.14 -17.71
N GLU A 76 -3.19 -10.66 -18.23
CA GLU A 76 -4.26 -9.96 -17.48
C GLU A 76 -5.57 -10.77 -17.35
N GLU A 77 -5.56 -12.07 -17.70
CA GLU A 77 -6.60 -13.05 -17.28
C GLU A 77 -6.53 -13.33 -15.76
N ASP A 78 -6.75 -12.32 -14.91
CA ASP A 78 -6.73 -12.45 -13.44
C ASP A 78 -8.06 -13.01 -12.87
N VAL A 79 -8.45 -14.17 -13.42
CA VAL A 79 -9.27 -15.25 -12.82
C VAL A 79 -10.46 -14.81 -11.94
N GLU A 80 -11.62 -14.60 -12.55
CA GLU A 80 -12.98 -14.69 -11.96
C GLU A 80 -13.22 -14.04 -10.56
N ASP A 81 -12.39 -13.10 -10.10
CA ASP A 81 -12.33 -12.69 -8.69
C ASP A 81 -13.35 -11.60 -8.29
N ASP A 82 -14.62 -11.82 -8.66
CA ASP A 82 -15.88 -11.18 -8.20
C ASP A 82 -15.74 -9.72 -7.73
N SER A 83 -16.10 -8.79 -8.61
CA SER A 83 -15.72 -7.38 -8.63
C SER A 83 -15.44 -6.76 -7.24
N PRO A 84 -14.18 -6.40 -6.93
CA PRO A 84 -13.76 -6.09 -5.56
C PRO A 84 -14.31 -4.74 -5.06
N VAL A 85 -14.91 -4.76 -3.86
CA VAL A 85 -15.38 -3.55 -3.19
C VAL A 85 -14.32 -3.07 -2.20
N TRP A 86 -13.89 -1.82 -2.36
CA TRP A 86 -12.84 -1.18 -1.58
C TRP A 86 -13.39 -0.07 -0.68
N LEU A 87 -12.93 -0.05 0.57
CA LEU A 87 -13.09 1.09 1.47
C LEU A 87 -11.84 1.97 1.41
N ILE A 88 -12.03 3.27 1.25
CA ILE A 88 -10.98 4.29 1.17
C ILE A 88 -11.10 5.19 2.42
N LEU A 89 -10.18 5.00 3.37
CA LEU A 89 -10.05 5.83 4.56
C LEU A 89 -8.99 6.90 4.32
N THR A 90 -9.33 8.15 4.62
CA THR A 90 -8.39 9.29 4.56
C THR A 90 -8.26 9.92 5.94
N THR A 91 -7.02 10.09 6.42
CA THR A 91 -6.68 10.81 7.64
C THR A 91 -6.39 12.29 7.40
N LYS A 92 -6.30 13.08 8.47
CA LYS A 92 -5.88 14.50 8.44
C LYS A 92 -4.33 14.59 8.34
N LYS A 93 -3.62 13.90 9.24
CA LYS A 93 -2.15 13.83 9.34
C LYS A 93 -1.60 12.51 8.78
N HIS A 94 -0.39 12.56 8.22
CA HIS A 94 0.31 11.41 7.62
C HIS A 94 0.68 10.34 8.66
N ILE A 95 0.58 9.06 8.29
CA ILE A 95 0.94 7.94 9.18
C ILE A 95 2.44 7.66 9.08
N VAL A 96 3.23 8.25 9.99
CA VAL A 96 4.71 8.17 10.00
C VAL A 96 5.29 7.04 10.88
N ASP A 97 4.48 6.40 11.73
CA ASP A 97 4.95 5.35 12.64
C ASP A 97 5.26 4.04 11.90
N LYS A 98 6.55 3.69 11.84
CA LYS A 98 7.07 2.45 11.25
C LYS A 98 6.45 1.17 11.83
N LYS A 99 5.93 1.19 13.07
CA LYS A 99 5.23 0.03 13.66
C LYS A 99 3.82 -0.14 13.08
N ARG A 100 3.11 0.96 12.80
CA ARG A 100 1.78 0.98 12.16
C ARG A 100 1.86 0.73 10.66
N LEU A 101 2.95 1.16 10.01
CA LEU A 101 3.26 0.85 8.60
C LEU A 101 3.55 -0.63 8.32
N LYS A 102 3.62 -1.50 9.35
CA LYS A 102 3.71 -2.94 9.15
C LYS A 102 2.38 -3.48 8.58
N PRO A 103 2.38 -4.25 7.48
CA PRO A 103 1.17 -4.88 6.97
C PRO A 103 0.49 -5.75 8.04
N GLY A 104 -0.84 -5.74 8.06
CA GLY A 104 -1.65 -6.42 9.07
C GLY A 104 -2.93 -7.00 8.48
N LYS A 105 -3.75 -7.60 9.34
CA LYS A 105 -5.09 -8.08 8.97
C LYS A 105 -6.17 -7.61 9.94
N ILE A 106 -7.37 -7.42 9.41
CA ILE A 106 -8.62 -7.19 10.16
C ILE A 106 -9.55 -8.37 9.87
N VAL A 107 -10.04 -9.03 10.93
CA VAL A 107 -11.03 -10.11 10.79
C VAL A 107 -12.38 -9.47 10.49
N LEU A 108 -13.03 -9.90 9.42
CA LEU A 108 -14.36 -9.41 9.03
C LEU A 108 -15.47 -10.31 9.62
N PRO A 109 -16.67 -9.77 9.89
CA PRO A 109 -17.86 -10.58 10.18
C PRO A 109 -18.19 -11.57 9.04
N TYR A 110 -18.11 -11.12 7.79
CA TYR A 110 -18.34 -11.95 6.59
C TYR A 110 -17.02 -12.13 5.80
N PRO A 111 -16.44 -13.36 5.76
CA PRO A 111 -15.17 -13.64 5.10
C PRO A 111 -15.08 -13.23 3.62
N LEU A 112 -13.95 -12.65 3.19
CA LEU A 112 -13.71 -12.30 1.77
C LEU A 112 -13.54 -13.52 0.85
N ARG A 113 -13.03 -14.62 1.41
CA ARG A 113 -12.95 -15.96 0.83
C ARG A 113 -13.34 -16.95 1.93
N SER A 114 -14.14 -17.95 1.60
CA SER A 114 -14.46 -19.05 2.52
C SER A 114 -13.24 -19.97 2.69
N VAL A 115 -13.30 -20.89 3.65
CA VAL A 115 -12.32 -21.99 3.77
C VAL A 115 -12.97 -23.29 3.28
N ASP A 116 -13.93 -23.16 2.37
CA ASP A 116 -14.83 -24.21 1.93
C ASP A 116 -14.80 -24.34 0.38
N GLU A 117 -14.63 -23.24 -0.36
CA GLU A 117 -14.28 -23.17 -1.81
C GLU A 117 -13.15 -24.16 -2.21
N GLU A 118 -13.47 -25.33 -2.76
CA GLU A 118 -12.51 -26.45 -2.94
C GLU A 118 -11.30 -26.14 -3.84
N SER A 119 -11.40 -25.12 -4.70
CA SER A 119 -10.35 -24.70 -5.64
C SER A 119 -9.17 -23.95 -5.01
N LEU A 120 -9.28 -23.44 -3.77
CA LEU A 120 -8.29 -22.53 -3.18
C LEU A 120 -6.95 -23.21 -2.83
N ARG A 121 -5.91 -22.90 -3.60
CA ARG A 121 -4.52 -23.35 -3.38
C ARG A 121 -3.75 -22.31 -2.55
N ILE A 122 -3.37 -22.69 -1.34
CA ILE A 122 -2.72 -21.80 -0.36
C ILE A 122 -1.20 -22.06 -0.31
N CYS A 123 -0.42 -20.99 -0.44
CA CYS A 123 1.02 -21.00 -0.20
C CYS A 123 1.34 -20.34 1.16
N LEU A 124 1.93 -21.11 2.08
CA LEU A 124 2.36 -20.64 3.40
C LEU A 124 3.87 -20.35 3.42
N ILE A 125 4.25 -19.09 3.61
CA ILE A 125 5.64 -18.65 3.70
C ILE A 125 6.04 -18.53 5.18
N THR A 126 7.04 -19.29 5.62
CA THR A 126 7.44 -19.37 7.04
C THR A 126 8.81 -18.77 7.28
N ALA A 127 9.07 -18.35 8.53
CA ALA A 127 10.45 -18.29 9.01
C ALA A 127 11.10 -19.70 8.90
N ASP A 128 12.42 -19.74 8.76
CA ASP A 128 13.18 -20.98 8.86
C ASP A 128 13.44 -21.34 10.33
N PRO A 129 13.51 -22.63 10.71
CA PRO A 129 13.52 -23.81 9.83
C PRO A 129 12.13 -24.23 9.33
N GLN A 130 11.98 -24.34 8.01
CA GLN A 130 10.76 -24.77 7.33
C GLN A 130 10.19 -26.14 7.81
N ARG A 131 11.05 -27.09 8.25
CA ARG A 131 10.63 -28.46 8.62
C ARG A 131 9.53 -28.44 9.69
N LYS A 132 9.78 -27.76 10.82
CA LYS A 132 8.83 -27.63 11.95
C LYS A 132 7.39 -27.31 11.52
N TYR A 133 7.21 -26.42 10.55
CA TYR A 133 5.88 -26.03 10.08
C TYR A 133 5.26 -27.00 9.07
N LYS A 134 6.04 -27.80 8.36
CA LYS A 134 5.53 -28.95 7.60
C LYS A 134 5.07 -30.06 8.55
N ASP A 135 5.88 -30.35 9.56
CA ASP A 135 5.64 -31.42 10.53
C ASP A 135 4.32 -31.13 11.31
N LEU A 136 4.14 -29.89 11.79
CA LEU A 136 2.89 -29.39 12.42
C LEU A 136 1.63 -29.41 11.52
N ILE A 137 1.77 -29.49 10.20
CA ILE A 137 0.65 -29.58 9.24
C ILE A 137 0.37 -31.05 8.85
N ALA A 138 1.37 -31.93 9.00
CA ALA A 138 1.25 -33.37 8.79
C ALA A 138 0.71 -34.13 10.02
N GLU A 139 0.72 -33.51 11.21
CA GLU A 139 0.11 -34.09 12.42
C GLU A 139 -1.42 -34.32 12.26
N PRO A 140 -1.95 -35.46 12.73
CA PRO A 140 -3.39 -35.76 12.65
C PRO A 140 -4.26 -34.81 13.50
N SER A 141 -3.63 -34.06 14.41
CA SER A 141 -4.24 -32.98 15.20
C SER A 141 -4.64 -31.75 14.36
N PHE A 142 -4.22 -31.68 13.09
CA PHE A 142 -4.50 -30.54 12.20
C PHE A 142 -5.78 -30.79 11.35
N PRO A 143 -6.75 -29.85 11.30
CA PRO A 143 -7.98 -30.00 10.53
C PRO A 143 -7.76 -30.30 9.04
N LEU A 144 -8.34 -31.40 8.56
CA LEU A 144 -8.13 -31.95 7.21
C LEU A 144 -8.58 -30.98 6.11
N ASP A 145 -9.66 -30.24 6.33
CA ASP A 145 -10.14 -29.18 5.44
C ASP A 145 -9.13 -28.05 5.23
N VAL A 146 -8.20 -27.82 6.16
CA VAL A 146 -7.14 -26.80 6.02
C VAL A 146 -5.85 -27.41 5.47
N SER A 147 -5.43 -28.61 5.91
CA SER A 147 -4.18 -29.22 5.42
C SER A 147 -4.25 -29.56 3.93
N LYS A 148 -5.41 -30.02 3.43
CA LYS A 148 -5.65 -30.22 1.98
C LYS A 148 -5.45 -28.95 1.14
N ARG A 149 -5.74 -27.76 1.69
CA ARG A 149 -5.65 -26.47 1.00
C ARG A 149 -4.24 -25.88 1.00
N ILE A 150 -3.42 -26.21 2.01
CA ILE A 150 -2.01 -25.79 2.07
C ILE A 150 -1.18 -26.69 1.16
N SER A 151 -1.34 -26.49 -0.15
CA SER A 151 -0.56 -27.17 -1.19
C SER A 151 0.95 -27.03 -0.96
N ARG A 152 1.42 -25.89 -0.41
CA ARG A 152 2.86 -25.68 -0.20
C ARG A 152 3.23 -24.77 0.96
N VAL A 153 4.20 -25.26 1.75
CA VAL A 153 4.96 -24.47 2.73
C VAL A 153 6.32 -24.07 2.10
N ILE A 154 6.78 -22.82 2.26
CA ILE A 154 8.06 -22.31 1.73
C ILE A 154 8.83 -21.54 2.82
N GLY A 155 10.07 -21.92 3.09
CA GLY A 155 10.97 -21.17 3.98
C GLY A 155 11.61 -19.95 3.30
N LEU A 156 11.94 -18.91 4.07
CA LEU A 156 12.47 -17.63 3.57
C LEU A 156 13.79 -17.80 2.77
N GLU A 157 14.67 -18.70 3.19
CA GLU A 157 15.91 -19.02 2.46
C GLU A 157 15.63 -19.68 1.10
N LYS A 158 14.64 -20.57 1.04
CA LYS A 158 14.22 -21.24 -0.20
C LYS A 158 13.47 -20.29 -1.14
N LEU A 159 12.77 -19.31 -0.59
CA LEU A 159 12.17 -18.22 -1.36
C LEU A 159 13.25 -17.34 -2.01
N LYS A 160 14.28 -16.93 -1.25
CA LYS A 160 15.41 -16.13 -1.75
C LYS A 160 16.24 -16.83 -2.83
N SER A 161 16.41 -18.15 -2.72
CA SER A 161 17.25 -18.95 -3.63
C SER A 161 16.48 -19.43 -4.88
N LYS A 162 15.36 -20.15 -4.71
CA LYS A 162 14.61 -20.72 -5.85
C LYS A 162 13.84 -19.65 -6.64
N TYR A 163 13.31 -18.63 -5.96
CA TYR A 163 12.43 -17.62 -6.57
C TYR A 163 13.15 -16.28 -6.81
N LYS A 164 14.36 -16.34 -7.36
CA LYS A 164 15.14 -15.15 -7.74
C LYS A 164 14.72 -14.58 -9.11
N SER A 165 14.43 -15.43 -10.09
CA SER A 165 14.01 -15.00 -11.45
C SER A 165 12.62 -14.36 -11.44
N TYR A 166 12.42 -13.36 -12.30
CA TYR A 166 11.13 -12.69 -12.50
C TYR A 166 10.06 -13.67 -13.02
N GLU A 167 10.45 -14.55 -13.92
CA GLU A 167 9.64 -15.66 -14.47
C GLU A 167 9.15 -16.61 -13.37
N SER A 168 10.07 -17.17 -12.57
CA SER A 168 9.70 -18.07 -11.46
C SER A 168 8.77 -17.43 -10.43
N LYS A 169 8.82 -16.10 -10.28
CA LYS A 169 7.90 -15.34 -9.42
C LYS A 169 6.51 -15.18 -10.04
N ARG A 170 6.41 -14.95 -11.36
CA ARG A 170 5.13 -14.98 -12.10
C ARG A 170 4.48 -16.36 -12.01
N GLN A 171 5.26 -17.42 -12.28
CA GLN A 171 4.81 -18.79 -12.15
C GLN A 171 4.26 -19.06 -10.74
N LEU A 172 4.95 -18.59 -9.69
CA LEU A 172 4.46 -18.73 -8.31
C LEU A 172 3.10 -18.04 -8.08
N ILE A 173 2.86 -16.84 -8.66
CA ILE A 173 1.58 -16.11 -8.56
C ILE A 173 0.44 -16.81 -9.33
N SER A 174 0.77 -17.55 -10.40
CA SER A 174 -0.19 -18.36 -11.17
C SER A 174 -0.49 -19.72 -10.50
N GLU A 175 0.48 -20.28 -9.78
CA GLU A 175 0.39 -21.58 -9.08
C GLU A 175 -0.50 -21.53 -7.80
N TYR A 176 -0.68 -20.36 -7.18
CA TYR A 176 -1.42 -20.19 -5.91
C TYR A 176 -2.30 -18.95 -5.85
N ASP A 177 -3.47 -19.10 -5.24
CA ASP A 177 -4.53 -18.09 -5.21
C ASP A 177 -4.45 -17.21 -3.95
N VAL A 178 -3.93 -17.78 -2.84
CA VAL A 178 -3.74 -17.09 -1.56
C VAL A 178 -2.33 -17.32 -1.01
N PHE A 179 -1.66 -16.22 -0.66
CA PHE A 179 -0.37 -16.24 0.03
C PHE A 179 -0.55 -15.88 1.50
N LEU A 180 -0.08 -16.75 2.38
CA LEU A 180 0.00 -16.52 3.83
C LEU A 180 1.47 -16.41 4.24
N ALA A 181 1.80 -15.57 5.22
CA ALA A 181 3.18 -15.36 5.64
C ALA A 181 3.30 -15.16 7.16
N ASP A 182 4.36 -15.70 7.77
CA ASP A 182 4.70 -15.43 9.18
C ASP A 182 4.83 -13.91 9.43
N ASP A 183 4.15 -13.39 10.45
CA ASP A 183 4.24 -12.00 10.88
C ASP A 183 5.69 -11.54 11.18
N ARG A 184 6.61 -12.47 11.48
CA ARG A 184 8.06 -12.17 11.56
C ARG A 184 8.66 -11.72 10.23
N ILE A 185 8.28 -12.37 9.12
CA ILE A 185 8.98 -12.24 7.83
C ILE A 185 8.34 -11.24 6.88
N ILE A 186 7.09 -10.84 7.13
CA ILE A 186 6.26 -9.98 6.25
C ILE A 186 6.99 -8.71 5.79
N ILE A 187 7.86 -8.14 6.62
CA ILE A 187 8.64 -6.92 6.31
C ILE A 187 9.79 -7.15 5.31
N TYR A 188 10.27 -8.38 5.15
CA TYR A 188 11.34 -8.73 4.19
C TYR A 188 10.78 -9.19 2.84
N LEU A 189 9.52 -9.65 2.79
CA LEU A 189 8.90 -10.17 1.56
C LEU A 189 8.84 -9.16 0.40
N PRO A 190 8.62 -7.84 0.60
CA PRO A 190 8.72 -6.86 -0.49
C PRO A 190 10.09 -6.84 -1.19
N ALA A 191 11.18 -7.10 -0.46
CA ALA A 191 12.53 -7.17 -1.03
C ALA A 191 12.82 -8.50 -1.73
N VAL A 192 12.29 -9.63 -1.21
CA VAL A 192 12.50 -10.96 -1.79
C VAL A 192 11.61 -11.19 -3.01
N LEU A 193 10.29 -10.99 -2.86
CA LEU A 193 9.30 -11.17 -3.93
C LEU A 193 9.39 -10.03 -4.96
N GLY A 194 9.59 -8.79 -4.51
CA GLY A 194 9.73 -7.63 -5.41
C GLY A 194 8.42 -7.22 -6.08
N LYS A 195 8.54 -6.42 -7.15
CA LYS A 195 7.40 -5.74 -7.78
C LYS A 195 6.32 -6.67 -8.35
N VAL A 196 6.63 -7.94 -8.67
CA VAL A 196 5.65 -8.89 -9.25
C VAL A 196 4.45 -9.08 -8.31
N PHE A 197 4.72 -9.45 -7.05
CA PHE A 197 3.71 -9.68 -6.02
C PHE A 197 3.06 -8.38 -5.52
N TYR A 198 3.83 -7.28 -5.47
CA TYR A 198 3.38 -6.06 -4.81
C TYR A 198 2.76 -5.01 -5.76
N LYS A 199 2.97 -5.08 -7.09
CA LYS A 199 2.26 -4.22 -8.06
C LYS A 199 0.78 -4.61 -8.17
N GLY A 200 0.48 -5.89 -8.42
CA GLY A 200 -0.87 -6.35 -8.80
C GLY A 200 -1.96 -6.30 -7.73
N GLY A 201 -1.64 -5.92 -6.49
CA GLY A 201 -2.63 -5.70 -5.42
C GLY A 201 -3.22 -6.99 -4.81
N SER A 202 -3.87 -7.83 -5.62
CA SER A 202 -4.77 -8.92 -5.21
C SER A 202 -4.07 -10.07 -4.47
N LYS A 203 -2.94 -10.56 -4.97
CA LYS A 203 -2.25 -11.78 -4.50
C LYS A 203 -1.07 -11.47 -3.53
N ARG A 204 -1.22 -10.46 -2.67
CA ARG A 204 -0.21 -10.05 -1.67
C ARG A 204 -0.23 -10.97 -0.43
N PRO A 205 0.94 -11.32 0.17
CA PRO A 205 0.98 -12.16 1.37
C PRO A 205 0.27 -11.57 2.60
N ILE A 206 -0.62 -12.34 3.22
CA ILE A 206 -1.38 -11.99 4.44
C ILE A 206 -0.62 -12.43 5.69
N PRO A 207 -0.46 -11.58 6.72
CA PRO A 207 0.28 -11.94 7.94
C PRO A 207 -0.49 -12.92 8.84
N VAL A 208 0.18 -14.01 9.22
CA VAL A 208 -0.28 -15.13 10.05
C VAL A 208 0.63 -15.24 11.28
N THR A 209 0.03 -15.38 12.47
CA THR A 209 0.79 -15.57 13.71
C THR A 209 1.19 -17.04 13.88
N LEU A 210 2.37 -17.42 13.39
CA LEU A 210 2.94 -18.77 13.62
C LEU A 210 3.72 -18.86 14.95
N GLU A 211 3.72 -17.79 15.75
CA GLU A 211 4.19 -17.83 17.14
C GLU A 211 3.09 -18.33 18.07
N GLY A 212 3.46 -19.14 19.07
CA GLY A 212 2.59 -19.32 20.23
C GLY A 212 2.48 -18.01 21.02
N LYS A 213 1.36 -17.85 21.74
CA LYS A 213 1.10 -16.65 22.53
C LYS A 213 2.24 -16.43 23.54
N ARG A 214 2.74 -15.19 23.60
CA ARG A 214 3.74 -14.78 24.58
C ARG A 214 3.16 -14.93 25.98
N GLU A 215 3.97 -15.42 26.91
CA GLU A 215 3.53 -15.49 28.30
C GLU A 215 3.74 -14.13 28.99
N SER A 216 2.66 -13.67 29.61
CA SER A 216 2.56 -12.43 30.39
C SER A 216 2.71 -12.68 31.90
N VAL A 217 2.86 -13.94 32.28
CA VAL A 217 2.95 -14.43 33.65
C VAL A 217 4.23 -15.25 33.73
N ASP A 218 5.06 -14.96 34.73
CA ASP A 218 6.27 -15.73 35.03
C ASP A 218 5.90 -17.07 35.70
N GLU A 219 6.84 -18.02 35.81
CA GLU A 219 6.58 -19.34 36.46
C GLU A 219 6.05 -19.22 37.90
N GLN A 220 6.31 -18.07 38.55
CA GLN A 220 5.88 -17.73 39.91
C GLN A 220 4.51 -17.01 39.98
N GLY A 221 3.73 -16.96 38.88
CA GLY A 221 2.40 -16.36 38.85
C GLY A 221 2.36 -14.82 38.77
N ASN A 222 3.51 -14.16 38.81
CA ASN A 222 3.61 -12.69 38.77
C ASN A 222 3.47 -12.12 37.35
N LYS A 223 3.02 -10.85 37.25
CA LYS A 223 3.02 -10.10 35.98
C LYS A 223 4.45 -9.84 35.51
N ARG A 224 4.79 -10.36 34.34
CA ARG A 224 6.15 -10.35 33.81
C ARG A 224 6.70 -8.95 33.55
N LYS A 225 7.85 -8.64 34.17
CA LYS A 225 8.62 -7.40 33.97
C LYS A 225 9.31 -7.37 32.60
N ARG A 226 9.65 -6.19 32.09
CA ARG A 226 10.42 -6.08 30.84
C ARG A 226 11.89 -6.45 31.05
N LEU A 227 12.56 -6.89 29.99
CA LEU A 227 14.00 -7.18 30.01
C LEU A 227 14.86 -5.95 30.38
N ALA A 228 14.38 -4.74 30.07
CA ALA A 228 15.00 -3.48 30.50
C ALA A 228 14.80 -3.15 32.00
N GLU A 229 13.93 -3.89 32.68
CA GLU A 229 13.60 -3.78 34.11
C GLU A 229 14.14 -5.01 34.90
N GLY A 230 15.04 -5.78 34.29
CA GLY A 230 15.62 -7.01 34.88
C GLY A 230 14.75 -8.27 34.74
N GLY A 231 13.64 -8.23 34.00
CA GLY A 231 12.77 -9.40 33.76
C GLY A 231 13.35 -10.39 32.75
N GLU A 232 12.88 -11.63 32.78
CA GLU A 232 13.42 -12.74 31.95
C GLU A 232 13.15 -12.61 30.44
N LYS A 233 13.74 -13.51 29.65
CA LYS A 233 13.48 -13.60 28.20
C LYS A 233 12.02 -13.98 27.90
N VAL A 234 11.57 -13.70 26.68
CA VAL A 234 10.18 -13.97 26.27
C VAL A 234 10.00 -15.46 25.99
N THR A 235 9.52 -16.22 26.97
CA THR A 235 8.87 -17.51 26.70
C THR A 235 7.62 -17.30 25.85
N LYS A 236 7.31 -18.31 25.04
CA LYS A 236 6.14 -18.36 24.16
C LYS A 236 5.60 -19.76 24.28
N LYS A 237 4.28 -19.90 24.44
CA LYS A 237 3.65 -21.21 24.53
C LYS A 237 3.98 -22.04 23.29
N GLU A 238 3.98 -23.36 23.47
CA GLU A 238 4.16 -24.26 22.33
C GLU A 238 3.03 -24.09 21.31
N VAL A 239 3.39 -24.26 20.04
CA VAL A 239 2.51 -23.97 18.91
C VAL A 239 1.62 -25.19 18.66
N ARG A 240 0.39 -25.15 19.13
CA ARG A 240 -0.58 -26.23 18.91
C ARG A 240 -1.05 -26.21 17.44
N PRO A 241 -1.13 -27.36 16.74
CA PRO A 241 -1.63 -27.44 15.36
C PRO A 241 -3.01 -26.81 15.18
N THR A 242 -3.89 -26.98 16.16
CA THR A 242 -5.26 -26.43 16.17
C THR A 242 -5.29 -24.89 16.22
N ASP A 243 -4.39 -24.26 16.98
CA ASP A 243 -4.30 -22.79 17.05
C ASP A 243 -3.79 -22.22 15.72
N VAL A 244 -2.83 -22.89 15.07
CA VAL A 244 -2.33 -22.51 13.73
C VAL A 244 -3.44 -22.63 12.69
N ALA A 245 -4.20 -23.73 12.70
CA ALA A 245 -5.32 -23.92 11.79
C ALA A 245 -6.40 -22.84 11.97
N GLN A 246 -6.73 -22.45 13.21
CA GLN A 246 -7.66 -21.35 13.49
C GLN A 246 -7.13 -20.00 12.99
N GLU A 247 -5.85 -19.69 13.22
CA GLU A 247 -5.23 -18.45 12.73
C GLU A 247 -5.14 -18.42 11.18
N VAL A 248 -4.95 -19.58 10.53
CA VAL A 248 -5.04 -19.73 9.07
C VAL A 248 -6.47 -19.51 8.57
N LYS A 249 -7.49 -20.17 9.15
CA LYS A 249 -8.91 -19.93 8.78
C LYS A 249 -9.28 -18.45 8.93
N ARG A 250 -8.85 -17.82 10.03
CA ARG A 250 -9.03 -16.38 10.29
C ARG A 250 -8.29 -15.48 9.30
N ALA A 251 -7.13 -15.90 8.78
CA ALA A 251 -6.35 -15.10 7.83
C ALA A 251 -6.90 -15.15 6.39
N ILE A 252 -7.49 -16.27 5.97
CA ILE A 252 -8.09 -16.43 4.64
C ILE A 252 -9.30 -15.49 4.47
N GLY A 253 -10.16 -15.40 5.49
CA GLY A 253 -11.34 -14.54 5.48
C GLY A 253 -11.10 -13.06 5.76
N ALA A 254 -9.90 -12.67 6.17
CA ALA A 254 -9.60 -11.33 6.69
C ALA A 254 -9.26 -10.30 5.61
N ALA A 255 -9.60 -9.04 5.86
CA ALA A 255 -9.13 -7.92 5.07
C ALA A 255 -7.64 -7.63 5.32
N LEU A 256 -6.85 -7.58 4.24
CA LEU A 256 -5.44 -7.21 4.27
C LEU A 256 -5.30 -5.68 4.42
N VAL A 257 -4.61 -5.24 5.47
CA VAL A 257 -4.30 -3.83 5.73
C VAL A 257 -2.86 -3.54 5.33
N HIS A 258 -2.66 -2.61 4.40
CA HIS A 258 -1.35 -2.10 4.02
C HIS A 258 -1.36 -0.57 4.08
N LEU A 259 -0.88 0.01 5.19
CA LEU A 259 -0.68 1.45 5.27
C LEU A 259 0.53 1.87 4.42
N ALA A 260 0.47 3.06 3.85
CA ALA A 260 1.62 3.77 3.31
C ALA A 260 1.86 5.06 4.11
N PRO A 261 3.00 5.76 3.96
CA PRO A 261 3.25 7.08 4.56
C PRO A 261 2.37 8.23 4.00
N SER A 262 1.18 7.90 3.50
CA SER A 262 0.15 8.80 2.98
C SER A 262 -0.89 9.12 4.07
N THR A 263 -1.86 9.99 3.73
CA THR A 263 -3.10 10.19 4.48
C THR A 263 -4.20 9.21 4.04
N THR A 264 -4.25 8.84 2.76
CA THR A 264 -5.23 7.89 2.22
C THR A 264 -4.72 6.44 2.22
N THR A 265 -5.58 5.50 2.59
CA THR A 265 -5.39 4.04 2.52
C THR A 265 -6.64 3.38 1.92
N ALA A 266 -6.46 2.33 1.10
CA ALA A 266 -7.56 1.53 0.53
C ALA A 266 -7.48 0.06 0.97
N ILE A 267 -8.63 -0.56 1.26
CA ILE A 267 -8.77 -1.94 1.78
C ILE A 267 -9.93 -2.65 1.06
N LYS A 268 -9.74 -3.90 0.59
CA LYS A 268 -10.84 -4.74 0.07
C LYS A 268 -11.72 -5.19 1.25
N VAL A 269 -13.00 -4.80 1.24
CA VAL A 269 -13.98 -5.06 2.31
C VAL A 269 -15.10 -6.00 1.88
N GLY A 270 -15.24 -6.24 0.58
CA GLY A 270 -16.19 -7.19 0.02
C GLY A 270 -15.91 -7.52 -1.43
N LYS A 271 -16.86 -8.23 -2.03
CA LYS A 271 -16.97 -8.58 -3.45
C LYS A 271 -18.38 -8.22 -3.95
N ALA A 272 -18.61 -8.18 -5.26
CA ALA A 272 -19.90 -7.76 -5.82
C ALA A 272 -21.05 -8.78 -5.64
N SER A 273 -20.75 -10.06 -5.45
CA SER A 273 -21.76 -11.09 -5.16
C SER A 273 -22.19 -11.14 -3.67
N MET A 274 -21.61 -10.31 -2.79
CA MET A 274 -22.07 -10.16 -1.40
C MET A 274 -23.32 -9.26 -1.32
N THR A 275 -24.17 -9.48 -0.31
CA THR A 275 -25.33 -8.60 -0.09
C THR A 275 -24.88 -7.23 0.45
N ALA A 276 -25.67 -6.18 0.20
CA ALA A 276 -25.35 -4.83 0.69
C ALA A 276 -25.22 -4.76 2.23
N GLU A 277 -26.00 -5.56 2.95
CA GLU A 277 -25.96 -5.69 4.41
C GLU A 277 -24.67 -6.38 4.89
N GLN A 278 -24.20 -7.42 4.19
CA GLN A 278 -22.92 -8.07 4.47
C GLN A 278 -21.74 -7.12 4.24
N VAL A 279 -21.77 -6.38 3.13
CA VAL A 279 -20.74 -5.36 2.82
C VAL A 279 -20.79 -4.21 3.83
N GLN A 280 -21.98 -3.79 4.28
CA GLN A 280 -22.13 -2.77 5.33
C GLN A 280 -21.53 -3.21 6.66
N ALA A 281 -21.88 -4.40 7.16
CA ALA A 281 -21.33 -4.94 8.39
C ALA A 281 -19.79 -5.12 8.32
N ASN A 282 -19.27 -5.52 7.15
CA ASN A 282 -17.83 -5.58 6.91
C ASN A 282 -17.16 -4.20 6.88
N VAL A 283 -17.81 -3.18 6.30
CA VAL A 283 -17.34 -1.80 6.29
C VAL A 283 -17.24 -1.24 7.70
N ASP A 284 -18.32 -1.34 8.49
CA ASP A 284 -18.40 -0.72 9.80
C ASP A 284 -17.37 -1.36 10.76
N ALA A 285 -17.25 -2.70 10.77
CA ALA A 285 -16.22 -3.41 11.52
C ALA A 285 -14.78 -3.14 11.02
N THR A 286 -14.60 -2.90 9.71
CA THR A 286 -13.29 -2.50 9.16
C THR A 286 -12.88 -1.11 9.63
N VAL A 287 -13.81 -0.15 9.67
CA VAL A 287 -13.53 1.21 10.14
C VAL A 287 -13.20 1.23 11.63
N GLU A 288 -13.98 0.54 12.46
CA GLU A 288 -13.69 0.41 13.89
C GLU A 288 -12.28 -0.13 14.13
N ALA A 289 -11.96 -1.29 13.54
CA ALA A 289 -10.64 -1.92 13.66
C ALA A 289 -9.50 -1.09 13.02
N MET A 290 -9.77 -0.31 11.98
CA MET A 290 -8.82 0.67 11.42
C MET A 290 -8.51 1.79 12.42
N VAL A 291 -9.54 2.44 12.96
CA VAL A 291 -9.41 3.61 13.84
C VAL A 291 -8.77 3.23 15.17
N GLU A 292 -9.18 2.11 15.76
CA GLU A 292 -8.63 1.54 16.99
C GLU A 292 -7.12 1.28 16.92
N LYS A 293 -6.69 0.56 15.88
CA LYS A 293 -5.40 -0.15 15.84
C LYS A 293 -4.37 0.50 14.91
N TYR A 294 -4.82 1.13 13.82
CA TYR A 294 -3.95 1.59 12.73
C TYR A 294 -3.83 3.11 12.67
N VAL A 295 -4.93 3.86 12.86
CA VAL A 295 -4.93 5.34 12.84
C VAL A 295 -4.33 5.93 14.14
N PRO A 296 -3.31 6.80 14.09
CA PRO A 296 -2.84 7.55 15.26
C PRO A 296 -3.85 8.68 15.59
N GLN A 297 -4.02 9.04 16.87
CA GLN A 297 -5.08 9.93 17.39
C GLN A 297 -6.53 9.43 17.14
N LYS A 298 -6.74 8.17 16.74
CA LYS A 298 -8.06 7.56 16.48
C LYS A 298 -8.96 8.49 15.62
N TRP A 299 -10.20 8.74 16.06
CA TRP A 299 -11.22 9.52 15.32
C TRP A 299 -10.82 10.97 15.04
N SER A 300 -10.08 11.64 15.94
CA SER A 300 -9.69 13.05 15.77
C SER A 300 -8.86 13.30 14.50
N ASN A 301 -8.14 12.28 14.04
CA ASN A 301 -7.32 12.29 12.83
C ASN A 301 -8.01 11.62 11.62
N MET A 302 -9.27 11.16 11.74
CA MET A 302 -10.05 10.78 10.55
C MET A 302 -10.52 12.06 9.83
N ARG A 303 -10.46 12.04 8.48
CA ARG A 303 -10.98 13.11 7.62
C ARG A 303 -12.19 12.67 6.79
N ALA A 304 -12.13 11.47 6.22
CA ALA A 304 -13.24 10.93 5.41
C ALA A 304 -13.16 9.40 5.25
N VAL A 305 -14.31 8.78 5.05
CA VAL A 305 -14.48 7.38 4.62
C VAL A 305 -15.32 7.36 3.36
N HIS A 306 -14.82 6.70 2.32
CA HIS A 306 -15.52 6.46 1.07
C HIS A 306 -15.53 4.96 0.73
N ILE A 307 -16.44 4.55 -0.15
CA ILE A 307 -16.49 3.21 -0.73
C ILE A 307 -16.42 3.30 -2.26
N LYS A 308 -15.64 2.42 -2.90
CA LYS A 308 -15.37 2.40 -4.35
C LYS A 308 -15.30 0.97 -4.88
N GLY A 309 -15.86 0.69 -6.05
CA GLY A 309 -15.58 -0.51 -6.83
C GLY A 309 -14.24 -0.41 -7.60
N PRO A 310 -13.99 -1.27 -8.60
CA PRO A 310 -12.84 -1.15 -9.48
C PRO A 310 -12.89 0.16 -10.29
N GLU A 311 -13.88 0.32 -11.16
CA GLU A 311 -14.01 1.49 -12.06
C GLU A 311 -15.06 2.53 -11.62
N THR A 312 -15.79 2.28 -10.53
CA THR A 312 -16.85 3.21 -10.09
C THR A 312 -16.29 4.52 -9.51
N ALA A 313 -17.14 5.55 -9.47
CA ALA A 313 -16.90 6.69 -8.58
C ALA A 313 -16.86 6.23 -7.10
N ALA A 314 -16.19 7.01 -6.25
CA ALA A 314 -16.13 6.77 -4.80
C ALA A 314 -17.28 7.49 -4.08
N LEU A 315 -18.12 6.76 -3.36
CA LEU A 315 -19.26 7.30 -2.60
C LEU A 315 -18.87 7.63 -1.16
N PRO A 316 -19.20 8.82 -0.63
CA PRO A 316 -18.86 9.21 0.74
C PRO A 316 -19.81 8.57 1.77
N ILE A 317 -19.24 7.87 2.74
CA ILE A 317 -19.94 7.31 3.90
C ILE A 317 -19.85 8.26 5.10
N TRP A 318 -18.70 8.93 5.28
CA TRP A 318 -18.47 9.86 6.39
C TRP A 318 -17.44 10.91 6.01
N MET A 319 -17.60 12.14 6.51
CA MET A 319 -16.67 13.26 6.33
C MET A 319 -16.66 14.16 7.57
N THR A 320 -15.50 14.66 7.97
CA THR A 320 -15.37 15.73 8.97
C THR A 320 -15.52 17.10 8.31
N GLU A 321 -16.28 18.00 8.94
CA GLU A 321 -16.26 19.45 8.61
C GLU A 321 -14.90 20.09 8.99
N GLU A 322 -14.32 19.62 10.11
CA GLU A 322 -13.06 20.09 10.69
C GLU A 322 -11.85 19.38 10.07
N LEU A 323 -10.87 20.14 9.55
CA LEU A 323 -9.74 19.59 8.78
C LEU A 323 -8.39 19.52 9.54
N TRP A 324 -8.22 20.29 10.62
CA TRP A 324 -7.07 20.20 11.55
C TRP A 324 -7.29 19.08 12.58
N ALA A 325 -6.21 18.51 13.13
CA ALA A 325 -6.33 17.43 14.14
C ALA A 325 -6.10 17.92 15.57
N ASP A 326 -5.38 19.03 15.71
CA ASP A 326 -5.11 19.73 16.96
C ASP A 326 -5.32 21.24 16.68
N GLU A 327 -5.94 22.00 17.59
CA GLU A 327 -6.30 23.42 17.33
C GLU A 327 -5.08 24.29 17.00
N HIS A 328 -3.92 23.96 17.55
CA HIS A 328 -2.64 24.64 17.27
C HIS A 328 -2.09 24.42 15.85
N ASP A 329 -2.70 23.56 15.01
CA ASP A 329 -2.40 23.51 13.58
C ASP A 329 -3.05 24.67 12.80
N VAL A 330 -4.01 25.38 13.40
CA VAL A 330 -4.68 26.55 12.81
C VAL A 330 -3.89 27.82 13.16
N LEU A 331 -3.52 28.58 12.13
CA LEU A 331 -2.97 29.92 12.28
C LEU A 331 -4.07 30.92 11.89
N ASP A 332 -4.55 31.70 12.86
CA ASP A 332 -5.61 32.71 12.64
C ASP A 332 -5.20 33.77 11.59
N GLU A 333 -3.92 34.13 11.58
CA GLU A 333 -3.30 34.88 10.49
C GLU A 333 -2.53 33.93 9.57
N ALA A 334 -2.82 33.99 8.27
CA ALA A 334 -2.00 33.33 7.27
C ALA A 334 -0.55 33.85 7.39
N PRO A 335 0.48 32.96 7.44
CA PRO A 335 1.85 33.39 7.69
C PRO A 335 2.26 34.43 6.66
N SER A 336 2.58 35.63 7.16
CA SER A 336 2.88 36.76 6.30
C SER A 336 4.00 36.39 5.34
N LYS A 337 3.85 36.75 4.07
CA LYS A 337 4.86 36.50 3.05
C LYS A 337 6.03 37.47 3.27
N GLU A 338 6.83 37.22 4.31
CA GLU A 338 8.18 37.77 4.42
C GLU A 338 8.93 37.34 3.15
N ASN A 339 9.05 38.28 2.21
CA ASN A 339 9.90 38.10 1.03
C ASN A 339 11.28 37.61 1.50
N PRO A 340 11.86 36.56 0.90
CA PRO A 340 13.16 36.00 1.31
C PRO A 340 14.30 36.94 0.90
N GLY A 341 14.34 38.13 1.51
CA GLY A 341 14.87 39.34 0.90
C GLY A 341 15.21 40.47 1.87
N LYS A 342 15.48 40.17 3.15
CA LYS A 342 16.34 41.00 4.02
C LYS A 342 16.88 40.21 5.22
N LYS A 343 18.14 40.48 5.59
CA LYS A 343 18.91 39.76 6.62
C LYS A 343 18.37 40.07 8.03
N ARG A 344 17.56 39.20 8.63
CA ARG A 344 17.23 39.29 10.07
C ARG A 344 18.44 38.85 10.91
N LYS A 345 19.23 39.81 11.41
CA LYS A 345 20.25 39.56 12.46
C LYS A 345 19.55 38.96 13.70
N ARG A 346 20.07 37.87 14.26
CA ARG A 346 19.67 37.36 15.59
C ARG A 346 20.53 37.99 16.68
N SER A 347 19.89 38.48 17.74
CA SER A 347 20.49 39.01 18.97
C SER A 347 19.51 38.80 20.14
N ALA A 348 20.02 38.74 21.38
CA ALA A 348 19.43 38.07 22.56
C ALA A 348 19.43 36.53 22.42
N LEU A 349 20.08 35.71 23.26
CA LEU A 349 20.15 35.60 24.74
C LEU A 349 18.79 35.15 25.33
N THR A 350 18.66 34.21 26.28
CA THR A 350 19.59 33.26 26.97
C THR A 350 18.69 32.12 27.52
N ASN A 351 19.10 30.86 27.74
CA ASN A 351 20.04 30.34 28.75
C ASN A 351 20.19 28.81 28.55
N GLY A 352 21.13 28.16 29.24
CA GLY A 352 21.18 26.68 29.37
C GLY A 352 22.38 25.99 28.72
N GLU A 353 23.40 25.74 29.54
CA GLU A 353 24.39 24.65 29.54
C GLU A 353 24.75 23.94 28.21
N ALA A 354 26.05 23.94 27.89
CA ALA A 354 26.65 23.12 26.83
C ALA A 354 27.68 22.16 27.44
N GLU A 355 27.54 20.86 27.14
CA GLU A 355 28.45 19.81 27.64
C GLU A 355 29.90 20.03 27.18
N VAL A 356 30.86 19.84 28.09
CA VAL A 356 32.28 19.77 27.77
C VAL A 356 32.67 18.32 27.55
N ILE A 357 32.91 17.93 26.30
CA ILE A 357 33.39 16.59 25.96
C ILE A 357 34.92 16.60 25.98
N GLU A 358 35.50 15.95 26.99
CA GLU A 358 36.94 15.69 27.05
C GLU A 358 37.25 14.35 26.37
N VAL A 359 38.25 14.33 25.47
CA VAL A 359 38.70 13.13 24.78
C VAL A 359 40.21 12.96 25.01
N PRO A 360 40.66 11.88 25.67
CA PRO A 360 42.08 11.58 25.84
C PRO A 360 42.78 11.37 24.49
N GLY A 361 43.91 12.06 24.29
CA GLY A 361 44.82 11.80 23.17
C GLY A 361 45.85 10.71 23.52
N PRO A 362 46.48 10.04 22.51
CA PRO A 362 47.39 8.91 22.75
C PRO A 362 48.58 9.22 23.67
N ASP A 363 49.06 10.48 23.68
CA ASP A 363 50.25 10.90 24.45
C ASP A 363 49.92 11.44 25.86
N GLY A 364 48.76 11.08 26.43
CA GLY A 364 48.43 11.32 27.83
C GLY A 364 48.19 12.78 28.26
N LYS A 365 48.09 13.73 27.32
CA LYS A 365 47.83 15.16 27.60
C LYS A 365 46.50 15.64 27.03
N MET A 366 45.68 16.26 27.87
CA MET A 366 44.35 16.78 27.49
C MET A 366 44.46 18.06 26.64
N ARG A 367 43.54 18.25 25.68
CA ARG A 367 43.47 19.44 24.82
C ARG A 367 42.03 19.92 24.69
N ARG A 368 41.80 21.21 24.93
CA ARG A 368 40.47 21.84 24.87
C ARG A 368 40.35 22.68 23.60
N VAL A 369 39.24 22.55 22.85
CA VAL A 369 39.04 23.24 21.56
C VAL A 369 37.71 24.01 21.58
N SER A 370 37.75 25.29 21.22
CA SER A 370 36.59 26.14 20.95
C SER A 370 36.75 26.82 19.60
N LYS A 371 35.64 27.15 18.91
CA LYS A 371 35.69 27.67 17.53
C LYS A 371 34.63 28.74 17.26
N ARG A 372 35.07 29.94 16.89
CA ARG A 372 34.27 31.03 16.28
C ARG A 372 35.08 31.67 15.14
N LYS A 373 34.42 32.48 14.31
CA LYS A 373 34.95 33.05 13.05
C LYS A 373 35.06 34.59 13.13
N SER A 374 35.74 35.16 12.15
CA SER A 374 35.61 36.55 11.68
C SER A 374 35.51 36.54 10.15
N ASP A 375 34.58 37.32 9.57
CA ASP A 375 34.18 37.35 8.15
C ASP A 375 33.81 38.81 7.76
N ALA A 376 33.83 39.28 6.50
CA ALA A 376 34.22 38.61 5.24
C ALA A 376 35.64 39.02 4.78
N ALA A 377 35.94 40.07 3.98
CA ALA A 377 35.17 41.00 3.14
C ALA A 377 36.15 41.74 2.18
N GLU A 378 35.83 42.24 0.98
CA GLU A 378 34.64 42.04 0.11
C GLU A 378 35.11 41.76 -1.35
N VAL A 379 34.88 42.46 -2.49
CA VAL A 379 34.08 43.63 -2.96
C VAL A 379 33.75 43.43 -4.48
N GLU A 380 33.44 44.49 -5.27
CA GLU A 380 32.82 44.46 -6.61
C GLU A 380 33.74 44.94 -7.77
N PRO A 381 33.45 44.66 -9.08
CA PRO A 381 32.27 43.95 -9.64
C PRO A 381 32.55 42.72 -10.57
N GLU A 382 31.45 42.04 -10.92
CA GLU A 382 31.22 40.91 -11.86
C GLU A 382 31.72 41.14 -13.35
N PRO A 383 31.82 40.10 -14.24
CA PRO A 383 31.06 38.85 -14.17
C PRO A 383 31.72 37.46 -14.46
N ALA A 384 31.00 36.43 -13.97
CA ALA A 384 30.88 35.05 -14.48
C ALA A 384 32.09 34.07 -14.50
N LEU A 385 32.04 33.03 -13.63
CA LEU A 385 32.32 31.59 -13.88
C LEU A 385 32.00 30.74 -12.60
N PRO A 386 31.71 29.42 -12.69
CA PRO A 386 31.09 28.66 -11.59
C PRO A 386 32.07 28.03 -10.57
N LYS A 387 31.63 27.91 -9.30
CA LYS A 387 32.45 27.35 -8.20
C LYS A 387 32.15 25.87 -7.87
N LYS A 388 33.04 25.02 -8.42
CA LYS A 388 33.62 23.76 -7.89
C LYS A 388 32.85 22.90 -6.87
N ARG A 389 32.71 21.61 -7.21
CA ARG A 389 32.48 20.48 -6.28
C ARG A 389 33.74 20.14 -5.45
N LYS A 390 33.62 19.15 -4.55
CA LYS A 390 34.74 18.50 -3.83
C LYS A 390 35.85 18.06 -4.79
N SER A 391 37.10 18.08 -4.31
CA SER A 391 38.26 17.51 -4.98
C SER A 391 38.28 15.98 -4.89
N GLU A 392 38.02 15.31 -6.01
CA GLU A 392 38.51 13.94 -6.27
C GLU A 392 40.02 14.01 -6.62
N SER A 393 40.76 12.90 -6.51
CA SER A 393 42.17 12.87 -6.93
C SER A 393 42.30 12.87 -8.46
N LYS A 394 43.42 13.34 -9.03
CA LYS A 394 43.64 13.32 -10.49
C LYS A 394 43.52 11.91 -11.08
N GLU A 395 44.14 10.96 -10.37
CA GLU A 395 44.17 9.53 -10.70
C GLU A 395 42.76 8.91 -10.76
N GLU A 396 41.85 9.33 -9.86
CA GLU A 396 40.42 8.95 -9.92
C GLU A 396 39.70 9.49 -11.16
N VAL A 397 40.07 10.68 -11.66
CA VAL A 397 39.43 11.30 -12.83
C VAL A 397 39.93 10.62 -14.11
N GLU A 398 41.24 10.42 -14.24
CA GLU A 398 41.86 9.76 -15.40
C GLU A 398 41.37 8.31 -15.53
N ALA A 399 41.24 7.57 -14.42
CA ALA A 399 40.64 6.22 -14.42
C ALA A 399 39.16 6.22 -14.87
N LYS A 400 38.36 7.21 -14.44
CA LYS A 400 36.94 7.35 -14.86
C LYS A 400 36.81 7.71 -16.35
N GLU A 401 37.76 8.42 -16.93
CA GLU A 401 37.77 8.71 -18.37
C GLU A 401 38.23 7.50 -19.21
N GLN A 402 39.25 6.77 -18.76
CA GLN A 402 39.69 5.53 -19.41
C GLN A 402 38.59 4.45 -19.42
N GLU A 403 37.93 4.22 -18.28
CA GLU A 403 36.83 3.25 -18.17
C GLU A 403 35.63 3.63 -19.07
N LYS A 404 35.39 4.94 -19.24
CA LYS A 404 34.34 5.47 -20.12
C LYS A 404 34.71 5.33 -21.61
N ALA A 405 35.98 5.51 -21.97
CA ALA A 405 36.48 5.28 -23.32
C ALA A 405 36.42 3.79 -23.71
N GLU A 406 36.83 2.88 -22.83
CA GLU A 406 36.73 1.43 -23.06
C GLU A 406 35.27 0.99 -23.25
N LYS A 407 34.35 1.47 -22.40
CA LYS A 407 32.91 1.21 -22.54
C LYS A 407 32.33 1.75 -23.85
N ALA A 408 32.84 2.87 -24.38
CA ALA A 408 32.44 3.39 -25.69
C ALA A 408 32.95 2.49 -26.82
N ALA A 409 34.24 2.17 -26.84
CA ALA A 409 34.86 1.29 -27.85
C ALA A 409 34.20 -0.10 -27.88
N ARG A 410 33.94 -0.70 -26.72
CA ARG A 410 33.25 -1.99 -26.59
C ARG A 410 31.80 -1.94 -27.10
N LYS A 411 31.10 -0.82 -26.93
CA LYS A 411 29.74 -0.61 -27.46
C LYS A 411 29.74 -0.45 -28.99
N GLU A 412 30.75 0.20 -29.55
CA GLU A 412 30.91 0.34 -31.00
C GLU A 412 31.31 -0.99 -31.66
N ALA A 413 32.24 -1.74 -31.08
CA ALA A 413 32.62 -3.08 -31.54
C ALA A 413 31.42 -4.04 -31.55
N LEU A 414 30.59 -4.02 -30.49
CA LEU A 414 29.39 -4.84 -30.42
C LEU A 414 28.28 -4.38 -31.39
N LYS A 415 28.29 -3.11 -31.83
CA LYS A 415 27.46 -2.66 -32.95
C LYS A 415 27.97 -3.24 -34.27
N LYS A 416 29.26 -3.07 -34.58
CA LYS A 416 29.89 -3.61 -35.81
C LYS A 416 29.73 -5.13 -35.95
N GLN A 417 29.76 -5.87 -34.83
CA GLN A 417 29.44 -7.31 -34.83
C GLN A 417 27.97 -7.60 -35.20
N LYS A 418 27.01 -6.83 -34.69
CA LYS A 418 25.59 -6.97 -35.08
C LYS A 418 25.36 -6.60 -36.54
N ASP A 419 25.96 -5.51 -36.99
CA ASP A 419 25.86 -5.04 -38.38
C ASP A 419 26.47 -6.10 -39.35
N ALA A 420 27.57 -6.75 -38.99
CA ALA A 420 28.18 -7.85 -39.76
C ALA A 420 27.35 -9.15 -39.74
N VAL A 421 26.67 -9.47 -38.64
CA VAL A 421 25.73 -10.61 -38.58
C VAL A 421 24.49 -10.35 -39.44
N ALA A 422 23.96 -9.11 -39.40
CA ALA A 422 22.84 -8.71 -40.27
C ALA A 422 23.22 -8.77 -41.76
N ALA A 423 24.44 -8.34 -42.12
CA ALA A 423 24.93 -8.44 -43.50
C ALA A 423 24.99 -9.89 -44.01
N LYS A 424 25.46 -10.84 -43.17
CA LYS A 424 25.47 -12.28 -43.53
C LYS A 424 24.07 -12.87 -43.67
N ALA A 425 23.13 -12.48 -42.80
CA ALA A 425 21.74 -12.93 -42.89
C ALA A 425 21.02 -12.48 -44.18
N ILE A 426 21.55 -11.48 -44.90
CA ILE A 426 21.02 -11.01 -46.19
C ILE A 426 21.64 -11.80 -47.37
N THR A 427 22.88 -12.30 -47.25
CA THR A 427 23.57 -13.01 -48.35
C THR A 427 23.12 -14.46 -48.54
N ASP A 428 22.66 -15.15 -47.50
CA ASP A 428 22.15 -16.54 -47.59
C ASP A 428 20.67 -16.61 -48.07
N GLY A 429 20.08 -15.48 -48.49
CA GLY A 429 18.64 -15.34 -48.75
C GLY A 429 18.14 -15.72 -50.15
N ASP A 430 19.02 -15.91 -51.15
CA ASP A 430 18.62 -16.15 -52.55
C ASP A 430 19.40 -17.30 -53.21
N SER A 431 19.02 -18.55 -52.93
CA SER A 431 19.40 -19.72 -53.77
C SER A 431 18.64 -21.03 -53.47
N ASN A 432 17.30 -21.02 -53.32
CA ASN A 432 16.56 -22.27 -53.56
C ASN A 432 15.11 -22.11 -54.04
N LYS A 433 14.78 -22.72 -55.17
CA LYS A 433 13.43 -22.79 -55.75
C LYS A 433 13.22 -24.18 -56.39
N PRO A 434 12.62 -25.15 -55.67
CA PRO A 434 12.58 -26.53 -56.14
C PRO A 434 11.45 -26.78 -57.14
N GLY A 435 11.76 -27.42 -58.28
CA GLY A 435 10.73 -28.15 -59.04
C GLY A 435 10.90 -28.29 -60.55
N LYS A 436 11.51 -29.39 -61.01
CA LYS A 436 10.80 -30.45 -61.78
C LYS A 436 11.66 -31.72 -61.95
N LYS A 437 11.00 -32.86 -62.09
CA LYS A 437 11.63 -34.20 -62.25
C LYS A 437 11.68 -34.62 -63.72
N ALA A 438 12.85 -35.05 -64.20
CA ALA A 438 12.98 -36.11 -65.21
C ALA A 438 14.47 -36.53 -65.37
N LYS A 439 14.86 -37.71 -65.91
CA LYS A 439 14.33 -39.11 -65.89
C LYS A 439 15.33 -39.95 -66.72
N LYS A 440 15.86 -41.07 -66.19
CA LYS A 440 16.73 -42.06 -66.90
C LYS A 440 18.14 -41.54 -67.31
N SER A 441 19.17 -42.37 -67.53
CA SER A 441 19.33 -43.84 -67.35
C SER A 441 20.79 -44.28 -67.22
N LYS A 442 21.00 -45.45 -66.57
CA LYS A 442 22.09 -46.44 -66.75
C LYS A 442 23.44 -45.98 -67.35
N ALA A 443 24.49 -46.14 -66.55
CA ALA A 443 25.38 -47.29 -66.75
C ALA A 443 25.19 -48.23 -65.55
#